data_AF-A0A7C2UGK6-F1
#
_entry.id   AF-A0A7C2UGK6-F1
#
_cell.length_a   1.000
_cell.length_b   1.000
_cell.length_c   1.000
_cell.angle_alpha   90.00
_cell.angle_beta   90.00
_cell.angle_gamma   90.00
#
_symmetry.space_group_name_H-M   'P 1'
#
loop_
_entity.id
_entity.type
_entity.pdbx_description
1 polymer ?
#
loop_
_entity_poly.entity_id
_entity_poly.type
_entity_poly.pdbx_seq_one_letter_code
_entity_poly.pdbx_strand_id
1 'polypeptide(L)'
;LKAIAPGVVHKTEVGGVVLDLRGREAVTEEAVRMRERLERAGFRVEAFLVQAMAPPGTEMLVGAVEDPQFGPVVVCGAGGVPAEALGDISVRLAPLTLSDAREMVRELRTYRVLTAQRGAPPADIAALEDLVLRVGVLADDLPQIAEMDLNPVRVYERGLLVLDARVRVAPVQPPSLLARR
;
A
#
# COMPACT_ATOMS: atom_id res chain seq x y z
N LEU A 1 -1.78 3.00 16.51
CA LEU A 1 -1.94 1.64 17.08
C LEU A 1 -2.81 0.83 16.14
N LYS A 2 -2.38 -0.36 15.73
CA LYS A 2 -3.14 -1.25 14.85
C LYS A 2 -3.26 -2.64 15.48
N ALA A 3 -4.44 -3.25 15.45
CA ALA A 3 -4.63 -4.64 15.84
C ALA A 3 -4.15 -5.59 14.74
N ILE A 4 -3.52 -6.69 15.15
CA ILE A 4 -3.24 -7.85 14.30
C ILE A 4 -4.27 -8.91 14.68
N ALA A 5 -5.25 -9.09 13.80
CA ALA A 5 -6.35 -10.04 13.97
C ALA A 5 -6.65 -10.69 12.60
N PRO A 6 -6.37 -11.99 12.42
CA PRO A 6 -6.69 -12.70 11.18
C PRO A 6 -8.16 -12.56 10.82
N GLY A 7 -8.45 -12.39 9.52
CA GLY A 7 -9.82 -12.20 9.01
C GLY A 7 -10.32 -10.75 9.03
N VAL A 8 -9.64 -9.81 9.68
CA VAL A 8 -9.96 -8.38 9.61
C VAL A 8 -9.32 -7.77 8.37
N VAL A 9 -10.11 -7.55 7.32
CA VAL A 9 -9.65 -6.92 6.07
C VAL A 9 -9.69 -5.39 6.19
N HIS A 10 -10.84 -4.81 6.56
CA HIS A 10 -11.00 -3.36 6.74
C HIS A 10 -10.82 -2.95 8.22
N LYS A 11 -9.57 -2.97 8.70
CA LYS A 11 -9.24 -2.73 10.11
C LYS A 11 -9.82 -1.42 10.66
N THR A 12 -9.82 -0.34 9.88
CA THR A 12 -10.33 0.96 10.31
C THR A 12 -11.84 0.90 10.61
N GLU A 13 -12.62 0.22 9.77
CA GLU A 13 -14.09 0.14 9.88
C GLU A 13 -14.55 -0.60 11.14
N VAL A 14 -13.77 -1.61 11.57
CA VAL A 14 -14.03 -2.35 12.81
C VAL A 14 -13.33 -1.72 14.04
N GLY A 15 -12.71 -0.55 13.87
CA GLY A 15 -11.98 0.13 14.95
C GLY A 15 -10.68 -0.56 15.37
N GLY A 16 -10.10 -1.39 14.50
CA GLY A 16 -8.79 -2.04 14.66
C GLY A 16 -7.60 -1.13 14.33
N VAL A 17 -7.83 0.16 14.06
CA VAL A 17 -6.80 1.19 13.92
C VAL A 17 -7.23 2.42 14.72
N VAL A 18 -6.35 2.91 15.60
CA VAL A 18 -6.51 4.20 16.29
C VAL A 18 -5.23 5.01 16.17
N LEU A 19 -5.41 6.28 15.82
CA LEU A 19 -4.34 7.25 15.53
C LEU A 19 -4.21 8.29 16.65
N ASP A 20 -3.16 9.11 16.60
CA ASP A 20 -2.89 10.24 17.51
C ASP A 20 -2.90 9.89 19.02
N LEU A 21 -2.42 8.70 19.37
CA LEU A 21 -2.22 8.30 20.76
C LEU A 21 -0.90 8.88 21.29
N ARG A 22 -0.99 9.62 22.40
CA ARG A 22 0.14 10.35 22.98
C ARG A 22 0.62 9.69 24.27
N GLY A 23 1.87 9.23 24.25
CA GLY A 23 2.50 8.61 25.40
C GLY A 23 2.10 7.15 25.62
N ARG A 24 2.83 6.48 26.52
CA ARG A 24 2.70 5.05 26.80
C ARG A 24 1.32 4.67 27.34
N GLU A 25 0.77 5.49 28.21
CA GLU A 25 -0.52 5.25 28.88
C GLU A 25 -1.66 5.19 27.86
N ALA A 26 -1.83 6.23 27.03
CA ALA A 26 -2.85 6.27 25.98
C ALA A 26 -2.78 5.08 25.02
N VAL A 27 -1.56 4.65 24.65
CA VAL A 27 -1.37 3.46 23.80
C VAL A 27 -1.83 2.17 24.49
N THR A 28 -1.54 2.04 25.79
CA THR A 28 -1.87 0.84 26.56
C THR A 28 -3.37 0.74 26.82
N GLU A 29 -4.00 1.85 27.21
CA GLU A 29 -5.45 1.92 27.43
C GLU A 29 -6.22 1.61 26.14
N GLU A 30 -5.81 2.21 25.01
CA GLU A 30 -6.50 1.93 23.75
C GLU A 30 -6.28 0.49 23.29
N ALA A 31 -5.13 -0.13 23.55
CA ALA A 31 -4.92 -1.54 23.22
C ALA A 31 -5.92 -2.46 23.96
N VAL A 32 -6.20 -2.19 25.24
CA VAL A 32 -7.22 -2.94 26.01
C VAL A 32 -8.61 -2.73 25.41
N ARG A 33 -9.01 -1.46 25.19
CA ARG A 33 -10.33 -1.13 24.63
C ARG A 33 -10.54 -1.70 23.23
N MET A 34 -9.51 -1.63 22.39
CA MET A 34 -9.53 -2.16 21.02
C MET A 34 -9.67 -3.69 21.04
N ARG A 35 -8.95 -4.39 21.92
CA ARG A 35 -9.09 -5.85 22.10
C ARG A 35 -10.54 -6.22 22.43
N GLU A 36 -11.11 -5.63 23.47
CA GLU A 36 -12.47 -5.92 23.90
C GLU A 36 -13.50 -5.65 22.79
N ARG A 37 -13.32 -4.55 22.04
CA ARG A 37 -14.19 -4.18 20.92
C ARG A 37 -14.16 -5.23 19.81
N LEU A 38 -12.97 -5.67 19.42
CA LEU A 38 -12.78 -6.64 18.34
C LEU A 38 -13.21 -8.06 18.75
N GLU A 39 -12.91 -8.49 19.98
CA GLU A 39 -13.33 -9.79 20.50
C GLU A 39 -14.86 -9.88 20.62
N ARG A 40 -15.53 -8.80 21.03
CA ARG A 40 -17.01 -8.71 20.99
C ARG A 40 -17.59 -8.79 19.58
N ALA A 41 -16.83 -8.34 18.57
CA ALA A 41 -17.20 -8.47 17.16
C ALA A 41 -16.82 -9.83 16.55
N GLY A 42 -16.30 -10.77 17.36
CA GLY A 42 -15.95 -12.13 16.92
C GLY A 42 -14.54 -12.27 16.35
N PHE A 43 -13.69 -11.24 16.45
CA PHE A 43 -12.31 -11.28 15.98
C PHE A 43 -11.35 -11.63 17.12
N ARG A 44 -10.43 -12.56 16.87
CA ARG A 44 -9.34 -12.87 17.81
C ARG A 44 -8.18 -11.91 17.57
N VAL A 45 -7.86 -11.07 18.56
CA VAL A 45 -6.69 -10.18 18.50
C VAL A 45 -5.44 -10.93 18.96
N GLU A 46 -4.49 -11.12 18.05
CA GLU A 46 -3.23 -11.83 18.31
C GLU A 46 -2.17 -10.91 18.86
N ALA A 47 -2.04 -9.71 18.30
CA ALA A 47 -1.03 -8.75 18.70
C ALA A 47 -1.45 -7.30 18.36
N PHE A 48 -0.59 -6.35 18.74
CA PHE A 48 -0.72 -4.96 18.37
C PHE A 48 0.57 -4.45 17.71
N LEU A 49 0.40 -3.62 16.69
CA LEU A 49 1.48 -2.88 16.05
C LEU A 49 1.43 -1.42 16.52
N VAL A 50 2.52 -0.99 17.17
CA VAL A 50 2.74 0.40 17.58
C VAL A 50 3.69 1.04 16.58
N GLN A 51 3.26 2.15 15.98
CA GLN A 51 4.01 2.90 14.98
C GLN A 51 3.98 4.38 15.34
N ALA A 52 5.04 5.10 15.00
CA ALA A 52 5.04 6.55 15.08
C ALA A 52 3.98 7.13 14.13
N MET A 53 3.36 8.25 14.52
CA MET A 53 2.44 8.97 13.64
C MET A 53 3.23 9.61 12.50
N ALA A 54 2.87 9.24 11.28
CA ALA A 54 3.44 9.84 10.08
C ALA A 54 2.92 11.28 9.92
N PRO A 55 3.78 12.26 9.57
CA PRO A 55 3.33 13.61 9.26
C PRO A 55 2.40 13.60 8.03
N PRO A 56 1.64 14.69 7.79
CA PRO A 56 0.86 14.86 6.57
C PRO A 56 1.75 14.82 5.32
N GLY A 57 1.18 14.33 4.21
CA GLY A 57 1.84 14.19 2.92
C GLY A 57 0.84 13.69 1.88
N THR A 58 1.27 13.60 0.63
CA THR A 58 0.40 13.09 -0.45
C THR A 58 0.30 11.59 -0.35
N GLU A 59 -0.92 11.04 -0.33
CA GLU A 59 -1.15 9.60 -0.27
C GLU A 59 -1.20 9.01 -1.68
N MET A 60 -0.44 7.93 -1.86
CA MET A 60 -0.32 7.13 -3.06
C MET A 60 -0.57 5.67 -2.70
N LEU A 61 -0.80 4.84 -3.70
CA LEU A 61 -0.76 3.38 -3.59
C LEU A 61 0.23 2.84 -4.62
N VAL A 62 0.96 1.81 -4.23
CA VAL A 62 1.82 1.03 -5.13
C VAL A 62 1.61 -0.43 -4.82
N GLY A 63 1.43 -1.26 -5.83
CA GLY A 63 1.17 -2.68 -5.63
C GLY A 63 1.65 -3.52 -6.78
N ALA A 64 1.57 -4.83 -6.60
CA ALA A 64 1.81 -5.80 -7.65
C ALA A 64 0.88 -7.01 -7.49
N VAL A 65 0.53 -7.66 -8.59
CA VAL A 65 -0.20 -8.92 -8.62
C VAL A 65 0.43 -9.85 -9.63
N GLU A 66 0.58 -11.12 -9.28
CA GLU A 66 1.00 -12.14 -10.23
C GLU A 66 -0.22 -12.56 -11.07
N ASP A 67 -0.27 -12.12 -12.33
CA ASP A 67 -1.32 -12.50 -13.26
C ASP A 67 -1.00 -13.86 -13.94
N PRO A 68 -1.95 -14.81 -13.99
CA PRO A 68 -1.69 -16.14 -14.57
C PRO A 68 -1.33 -16.14 -16.07
N GLN A 69 -1.68 -15.10 -16.82
CA GLN A 69 -1.44 -15.00 -18.26
C GLN A 69 -0.27 -14.08 -18.59
N PHE A 70 -0.15 -12.96 -17.86
CA PHE A 70 0.82 -11.91 -18.17
C PHE A 70 2.02 -11.88 -17.24
N GLY A 71 2.00 -12.64 -16.14
CA GLY A 71 3.02 -12.60 -15.10
C GLY A 71 2.85 -11.38 -14.19
N PRO A 72 3.94 -10.82 -13.64
CA PRO A 72 3.86 -9.75 -12.64
C PRO A 72 3.33 -8.44 -13.24
N VAL A 73 2.24 -7.94 -12.67
CA VAL A 73 1.59 -6.67 -13.02
C VAL A 73 1.80 -5.68 -11.89
N VAL A 74 2.40 -4.53 -12.16
CA VAL A 74 2.64 -3.45 -11.19
C VAL A 74 1.60 -2.35 -11.36
N VAL A 75 1.08 -1.86 -10.25
CA VAL A 75 0.14 -0.72 -10.20
C VAL A 75 0.74 0.42 -9.38
N CYS A 76 0.53 1.65 -9.85
CA CYS A 76 0.79 2.88 -9.13
C CYS A 76 -0.45 3.76 -9.25
N GLY A 77 -0.87 4.42 -8.17
CA GLY A 77 -2.06 5.25 -8.21
C GLY A 77 -2.16 6.21 -7.03
N ALA A 78 -3.15 7.08 -7.09
CA ALA A 78 -3.45 7.97 -5.98
C ALA A 78 -4.09 7.20 -4.81
N GLY A 79 -3.59 7.45 -3.60
CA GLY A 79 -4.07 6.83 -2.37
C GLY A 79 -5.14 7.66 -1.68
N GLY A 80 -5.93 7.01 -0.82
CA GLY A 80 -6.99 7.63 -0.03
C GLY A 80 -8.39 7.48 -0.64
N VAL A 81 -9.41 7.53 0.21
CA VAL A 81 -10.82 7.18 -0.12
C VAL A 81 -11.38 7.88 -1.36
N PRO A 82 -11.18 9.20 -1.58
CA PRO A 82 -11.70 9.86 -2.78
C PRO A 82 -10.95 9.45 -4.07
N ALA A 83 -9.67 9.08 -3.96
CA ALA A 83 -8.81 8.78 -5.08
C ALA A 83 -9.03 7.36 -5.63
N GLU A 84 -9.22 6.38 -4.73
CA GLU A 84 -9.60 5.00 -5.09
C GLU A 84 -10.93 4.98 -5.86
N ALA A 85 -11.91 5.78 -5.44
CA ALA A 85 -13.20 5.91 -6.10
C ALA A 85 -13.13 6.50 -7.52
N LEU A 86 -12.06 7.24 -7.83
CA LEU A 86 -11.85 7.88 -9.14
C LEU A 86 -11.05 7.00 -10.12
N GLY A 87 -10.51 5.87 -9.66
CA GLY A 87 -9.76 4.93 -10.49
C GLY A 87 -8.50 5.55 -11.10
N ASP A 88 -7.85 6.48 -10.40
CA ASP A 88 -6.63 7.13 -10.88
C ASP A 88 -5.41 6.24 -10.66
N ILE A 89 -5.28 5.25 -11.54
CA ILE A 89 -4.22 4.24 -11.51
C ILE A 89 -3.51 4.15 -12.86
N SER A 90 -2.26 3.74 -12.80
CA SER A 90 -1.42 3.34 -13.92
C SER A 90 -0.92 1.92 -13.68
N VAL A 91 -0.88 1.12 -14.75
CA VAL A 91 -0.53 -0.30 -14.70
C VAL A 91 0.51 -0.62 -15.77
N ARG A 92 1.50 -1.46 -15.43
CA ARG A 92 2.52 -1.97 -16.36
C ARG A 92 2.88 -3.41 -16.00
N LEU A 93 3.38 -4.17 -16.99
CA LEU A 93 3.98 -5.48 -16.75
C LEU A 93 5.44 -5.29 -16.29
N ALA A 94 5.87 -6.08 -15.33
CA ALA A 94 7.30 -6.18 -15.00
C ALA A 94 8.02 -7.15 -15.98
N PRO A 95 9.35 -7.02 -16.13
CA PRO A 95 10.25 -6.04 -15.50
C PRO A 95 10.02 -4.61 -16.02
N LEU A 96 10.12 -3.63 -15.11
CA LEU A 96 9.96 -2.20 -15.44
C LEU A 96 11.29 -1.53 -15.72
N THR A 97 11.31 -0.65 -16.72
CA THR A 97 12.39 0.32 -16.92
C THR A 97 12.11 1.60 -16.13
N LEU A 98 13.15 2.41 -15.95
CA LEU A 98 13.00 3.76 -15.39
C LEU A 98 12.04 4.64 -16.22
N SER A 99 11.92 4.40 -17.53
CA SER A 99 10.95 5.13 -18.37
C SER A 99 9.52 4.74 -18.01
N ASP A 100 9.27 3.44 -17.81
CA ASP A 100 7.96 2.93 -17.42
C ASP A 100 7.50 3.56 -16.10
N ALA A 101 8.35 3.54 -15.06
CA ALA A 101 8.01 4.13 -13.76
C ALA A 101 7.71 5.63 -13.85
N ARG A 102 8.48 6.37 -14.64
CA ARG A 102 8.25 7.81 -14.91
C ARG A 102 6.93 8.06 -15.60
N GLU A 103 6.61 7.27 -16.62
CA GLU A 103 5.34 7.38 -17.35
C GLU A 103 4.16 7.03 -16.44
N MET A 104 4.28 5.95 -15.67
CA MET A 104 3.23 5.52 -14.73
C MET A 104 2.86 6.62 -13.74
N VAL A 105 3.84 7.33 -13.16
CA VAL A 105 3.57 8.41 -12.22
C VAL A 105 3.02 9.66 -12.93
N ARG A 106 3.49 9.96 -14.13
CA ARG A 106 3.09 11.17 -14.89
C ARG A 106 1.70 11.08 -15.49
N GLU A 107 1.24 9.89 -15.86
CA GLU A 107 -0.07 9.70 -16.49
C GLU A 107 -1.23 9.72 -15.48
N LEU A 108 -0.93 9.71 -14.18
CA LEU A 108 -1.92 9.90 -13.13
C LEU A 108 -2.56 11.29 -13.25
N ARG A 109 -3.88 11.36 -13.16
CA ARG A 109 -4.66 12.60 -13.11
C ARG A 109 -4.24 13.46 -11.91
N THR A 110 -3.85 12.81 -10.82
CA THR A 110 -3.32 13.42 -9.60
C THR A 110 -1.85 13.84 -9.70
N TYR A 111 -1.15 13.64 -10.82
CA TYR A 111 0.23 14.09 -10.99
C TYR A 111 0.41 15.59 -10.71
N ARG A 112 -0.61 16.41 -11.03
CA ARG A 112 -0.63 17.85 -10.70
C ARG A 112 -0.65 18.12 -9.19
N VAL A 113 -1.28 17.25 -8.42
CA VAL A 113 -1.33 17.32 -6.94
C VAL A 113 0.02 16.95 -6.35
N LEU A 114 0.76 16.03 -6.97
CA LEU A 114 2.14 15.70 -6.58
C LEU A 114 3.11 16.86 -6.86
N THR A 115 2.91 17.58 -7.96
CA THR A 115 3.85 18.61 -8.44
C THR A 115 3.51 20.04 -8.01
N ALA A 116 2.24 20.32 -7.67
CA ALA A 116 1.78 21.67 -7.36
C ALA A 116 0.51 21.65 -6.48
N GLN A 117 0.67 21.41 -5.18
CA GLN A 117 -0.38 21.69 -4.20
C GLN A 117 -0.32 23.15 -3.74
N ARG A 118 -1.49 23.81 -3.65
CA ARG A 118 -1.55 25.18 -3.10
C ARG A 118 -1.09 25.14 -1.63
N GLY A 119 0.04 25.80 -1.35
CA GLY A 119 0.55 25.97 0.01
C GLY A 119 1.33 24.78 0.58
N ALA A 120 1.64 23.77 -0.22
CA ALA A 120 2.48 22.64 0.19
C ALA A 120 3.67 22.47 -0.78
N PRO A 121 4.85 22.04 -0.29
CA PRO A 121 5.98 21.72 -1.16
C PRO A 121 5.64 20.56 -2.11
N PRO A 122 6.29 20.49 -3.29
CA PRO A 122 6.10 19.38 -4.22
C PRO A 122 6.54 18.06 -3.58
N ALA A 123 5.88 16.97 -3.94
CA ALA A 123 6.24 15.63 -3.53
C ALA A 123 7.53 15.17 -4.23
N ASP A 124 8.30 14.31 -3.57
CA ASP A 124 9.48 13.66 -4.10
C ASP A 124 9.08 12.57 -5.10
N ILE A 125 8.82 12.99 -6.34
CA ILE A 125 8.44 12.12 -7.45
C ILE A 125 9.49 11.02 -7.68
N ALA A 126 10.78 11.36 -7.53
CA ALA A 126 11.86 10.40 -7.77
C ALA A 126 11.84 9.26 -6.75
N ALA A 127 11.53 9.56 -5.49
CA ALA A 127 11.33 8.52 -4.48
C ALA A 127 10.16 7.60 -4.79
N LEU A 128 9.05 8.13 -5.34
CA LEU A 128 7.91 7.33 -5.76
C LEU A 128 8.25 6.44 -6.97
N GLU A 129 8.94 6.99 -7.98
CA GLU A 129 9.44 6.24 -9.14
C GLU A 129 10.37 5.09 -8.70
N ASP A 130 11.30 5.34 -7.77
CA ASP A 130 12.19 4.31 -7.20
C ASP A 130 11.41 3.21 -6.46
N LEU A 131 10.37 3.57 -5.71
CA LEU A 131 9.50 2.57 -5.07
C LEU A 131 8.78 1.69 -6.10
N VAL A 132 8.22 2.27 -7.16
CA VAL A 132 7.57 1.52 -8.25
C VAL A 132 8.54 0.54 -8.91
N LEU A 133 9.76 0.97 -9.18
CA LEU A 133 10.81 0.10 -9.74
C LEU A 133 11.16 -1.06 -8.79
N ARG A 134 11.36 -0.77 -7.50
CA ARG A 134 11.66 -1.81 -6.50
C ARG A 134 10.52 -2.82 -6.35
N VAL A 135 9.28 -2.35 -6.39
CA VAL A 135 8.10 -3.22 -6.40
C VAL A 135 8.09 -4.10 -7.66
N GLY A 136 8.39 -3.53 -8.83
CA GLY A 136 8.51 -4.28 -10.07
C GLY A 136 9.59 -5.35 -10.03
N VAL A 137 10.79 -5.02 -9.54
CA VAL A 137 11.88 -6.00 -9.36
C VAL A 137 11.47 -7.10 -8.38
N LEU A 138 10.87 -6.73 -7.25
CA LEU A 138 10.48 -7.71 -6.23
C LEU A 138 9.41 -8.69 -6.76
N ALA A 139 8.44 -8.20 -7.54
CA ALA A 139 7.41 -9.03 -8.15
C ALA A 139 7.97 -9.96 -9.25
N ASP A 140 8.90 -9.45 -10.07
CA ASP A 140 9.56 -10.22 -11.13
C ASP A 140 10.48 -11.32 -10.58
N ASP A 141 11.26 -11.00 -9.55
CA ASP A 141 12.21 -11.94 -8.93
C ASP A 141 11.51 -13.00 -8.06
N LEU A 142 10.32 -12.71 -7.52
CA LEU A 142 9.61 -13.56 -6.55
C LEU A 142 8.16 -13.83 -6.99
N PRO A 143 7.91 -14.74 -7.94
CA PRO A 143 6.56 -15.11 -8.39
C PRO A 143 5.69 -15.73 -7.29
N GLN A 144 6.25 -16.06 -6.12
CA GLN A 144 5.49 -16.45 -4.93
C GLN A 144 4.71 -15.27 -4.34
N ILE A 145 5.11 -14.03 -4.60
CA ILE A 145 4.35 -12.83 -4.24
C ILE A 145 3.16 -12.74 -5.20
N ALA A 146 2.08 -13.41 -4.82
CA ALA A 146 0.88 -13.46 -5.63
C ALA A 146 0.14 -12.10 -5.60
N GLU A 147 0.32 -11.32 -4.55
CA GLU A 147 -0.25 -9.98 -4.41
C GLU A 147 0.56 -9.18 -3.38
N MET A 148 0.80 -7.92 -3.69
CA MET A 148 1.39 -6.93 -2.79
C MET A 148 0.61 -5.62 -2.93
N ASP A 149 0.21 -5.07 -1.79
CA ASP A 149 -0.50 -3.80 -1.70
C ASP A 149 0.19 -2.91 -0.65
N LEU A 150 0.77 -1.81 -1.13
CA LEU A 150 1.35 -0.76 -0.30
C LEU A 150 0.36 0.42 -0.31
N ASN A 151 -0.54 0.44 0.68
CA ASN A 151 -1.59 1.45 0.74
C ASN A 151 -1.91 1.86 2.21
N PRO A 152 -1.64 3.11 2.62
CA PRO A 152 -1.08 4.20 1.81
C PRO A 152 0.45 4.24 1.83
N VAL A 153 1.03 4.64 0.70
CA VAL A 153 2.37 5.21 0.59
C VAL A 153 2.26 6.72 0.73
N ARG A 154 2.86 7.31 1.76
CA ARG A 154 2.85 8.75 1.97
C ARG A 154 4.11 9.40 1.43
N VAL A 155 3.98 10.27 0.44
CA VAL A 155 5.08 10.96 -0.23
C VAL A 155 5.22 12.38 0.33
N TYR A 156 6.45 12.78 0.63
CA TYR A 156 6.82 14.07 1.21
C TYR A 156 7.66 14.90 0.25
N GLU A 157 8.09 16.08 0.67
CA GLU A 157 9.09 16.88 -0.08
C GLU A 157 10.42 16.13 -0.27
N ARG A 158 10.77 15.28 0.69
CA ARG A 158 11.99 14.45 0.66
C ARG A 158 11.64 13.04 1.09
N GLY A 159 11.66 12.10 0.15
CA GLY A 159 11.35 10.71 0.37
C GLY A 159 9.87 10.41 0.59
N LEU A 160 9.61 9.21 1.08
CA LEU A 160 8.28 8.66 1.32
C LEU A 160 8.29 7.70 2.51
N LEU A 161 7.10 7.33 2.98
CA LEU A 161 6.90 6.33 4.02
C LEU A 161 5.74 5.40 3.65
N VAL A 162 5.99 4.09 3.63
CA VAL A 162 4.95 3.07 3.47
C VAL A 162 4.26 2.87 4.83
N LEU A 163 2.99 3.26 4.93
CA LEU A 163 2.25 3.25 6.20
C LEU A 163 1.56 1.92 6.48
N ASP A 164 1.16 1.21 5.44
CA ASP A 164 0.65 -0.15 5.50
C ASP A 164 1.17 -0.96 4.32
N ALA A 165 1.34 -2.26 4.54
CA ALA A 165 1.76 -3.19 3.52
C ALA A 165 1.05 -4.52 3.77
N ARG A 166 0.43 -5.06 2.72
CA ARG A 166 -0.15 -6.39 2.70
C ARG A 166 0.50 -7.18 1.59
N VAL A 167 0.96 -8.38 1.92
CA VAL A 167 1.56 -9.29 0.95
C VAL A 167 0.88 -10.65 1.08
N ARG A 168 0.38 -11.18 -0.03
CA ARG A 168 -0.12 -12.55 -0.12
C ARG A 168 0.92 -13.39 -0.85
N VAL A 169 1.40 -14.41 -0.17
CA VAL A 169 2.34 -15.38 -0.73
C VAL A 169 1.58 -16.64 -1.12
N ALA A 170 1.85 -17.18 -2.31
CA ALA A 170 1.29 -18.44 -2.78
C ALA A 170 2.37 -19.28 -3.47
N PRO A 171 2.20 -20.62 -3.52
CA PRO A 171 3.03 -21.45 -4.39
C PRO A 171 2.89 -21.02 -5.85
N VAL A 172 4.00 -21.01 -6.59
CA VAL A 172 3.98 -20.74 -8.03
C VAL A 172 3.23 -21.87 -8.73
N GLN A 173 2.15 -21.53 -9.44
CA GLN A 173 1.50 -22.48 -10.34
C GLN A 173 2.26 -22.50 -11.66
N PRO A 174 2.73 -23.66 -12.15
CA PRO A 174 3.35 -23.72 -13.45
C PRO A 174 2.34 -23.28 -14.52
N PRO A 175 2.75 -22.49 -15.53
CA PRO A 175 1.85 -22.05 -16.58
C PRO A 175 1.19 -23.26 -17.23
N SER A 176 -0.13 -23.21 -17.38
CA SER A 176 -0.86 -24.32 -17.97
C SER A 176 -0.33 -24.59 -19.39
N LEU A 177 0.00 -25.85 -19.69
CA LEU A 177 0.51 -26.25 -21.01
C LEU A 177 -0.49 -25.96 -22.15
N LEU A 178 -1.76 -25.67 -21.81
CA LEU A 178 -2.85 -25.35 -22.73
C LEU A 178 -2.86 -23.89 -23.21
N ALA A 179 -2.11 -22.98 -22.57
CA ALA A 179 -1.99 -21.58 -22.99
C ALA A 179 -1.01 -21.35 -24.15
N ARG A 180 -0.39 -22.41 -24.69
CA ARG A 180 0.53 -22.37 -25.84
C ARG A 180 -0.14 -22.67 -27.20
N ARG A 181 -1.42 -22.36 -27.39
CA ARG A 181 -2.12 -22.55 -28.67
C ARG A 181 -2.43 -21.24 -29.36
#